data_AF-A0A3M2TWB3-F1
#
_entry.id   AF-A0A3M2TWB3-F1
#
_cell.length_a   1.000
_cell.length_b   1.000
_cell.length_c   1.000
_cell.angle_alpha   90.00
_cell.angle_beta   90.00
_cell.angle_gamma   90.00
#
_symmetry.space_group_name_H-M   'P 1'
#
loop_
_entity.id
_entity.type
_entity.pdbx_description
1 polymer ?
#
loop_
_entity_poly.entity_id
_entity_poly.type
_entity_poly.pdbx_seq_one_letter_code
_entity_poly.pdbx_strand_id
1 'polypeptide(L)'
;LDEIDKMGQSYQGDPASALLETLDPEQNVEFLDHYLDLRLDLSKVLFVCTANTLDSIPGPLLDRMEVIRLSGYITEEKLAIAKRHLWPKQLAKAGVAKSKLSISDTALRAVIEGYAREAGVRHLEKQLGKLVRKAVVKLLDAPDSVIKIGPKDLEASLGMPVFRSEQVLSGTGVITGLAWTSMGGATLPIEATRIQ
;
A
#
# COMPACT_ATOMS: atom_id res chain seq x y z
N LEU A 1 -8.82 -15.01 0.00
CA LEU A 1 -9.91 -14.20 -0.57
C LEU A 1 -9.47 -12.74 -0.51
N ASP A 2 -9.32 -12.08 -1.65
CA ASP A 2 -8.77 -10.71 -1.70
C ASP A 2 -9.91 -9.69 -1.91
N GLU A 3 -9.83 -8.55 -1.23
CA GLU A 3 -10.78 -7.43 -1.34
C GLU A 3 -12.26 -7.83 -1.11
N ILE A 4 -12.52 -8.59 -0.03
CA ILE A 4 -13.89 -9.07 0.31
C ILE A 4 -14.88 -7.93 0.62
N ASP A 5 -14.34 -6.75 0.94
CA ASP A 5 -15.07 -5.50 1.16
C ASP A 5 -15.68 -4.92 -0.12
N LYS A 6 -15.26 -5.40 -1.29
CA LYS A 6 -15.79 -4.97 -2.60
C LYS A 6 -16.81 -5.93 -3.20
N MET A 7 -17.24 -6.94 -2.44
CA MET A 7 -18.30 -7.82 -2.90
C MET A 7 -19.63 -7.05 -2.97
N GLY A 8 -20.07 -6.75 -4.19
CA GLY A 8 -21.37 -6.14 -4.45
C GLY A 8 -22.47 -7.21 -4.58
N GLN A 9 -23.71 -6.82 -4.29
CA GLN A 9 -24.88 -7.62 -4.68
C GLN A 9 -24.98 -7.61 -6.21
N SER A 10 -24.80 -8.77 -6.83
CA SER A 10 -25.03 -8.93 -8.27
C SER A 10 -26.45 -9.46 -8.50
N TYR A 11 -27.05 -9.14 -9.64
CA TYR A 11 -28.40 -9.59 -10.01
C TYR A 11 -28.53 -11.13 -10.18
N GLN A 12 -27.43 -11.88 -10.10
CA GLN A 12 -27.40 -13.34 -10.28
C GLN A 12 -27.37 -14.14 -8.97
N GLY A 13 -27.44 -13.48 -7.81
CA GLY A 13 -27.44 -14.12 -6.49
C GLY A 13 -26.62 -13.34 -5.48
N ASP A 14 -26.68 -13.76 -4.21
CA ASP A 14 -25.90 -13.16 -3.13
C ASP A 14 -24.57 -13.92 -2.94
N PRO A 15 -23.44 -13.41 -3.48
CA PRO A 15 -22.14 -14.06 -3.31
C PRO A 15 -21.71 -14.15 -1.84
N ALA A 16 -22.26 -13.32 -0.94
CA ALA A 16 -22.01 -13.43 0.49
C ALA A 16 -22.55 -14.74 1.06
N SER A 17 -23.68 -15.24 0.55
CA SER A 17 -24.28 -16.51 0.99
C SER A 17 -23.39 -17.72 0.65
N ALA A 18 -22.79 -17.74 -0.55
CA ALA A 18 -21.84 -18.79 -0.93
C ALA A 18 -20.54 -18.74 -0.09
N LEU A 19 -20.07 -17.53 0.26
CA LEU A 19 -18.95 -17.40 1.19
C LEU A 19 -19.31 -17.84 2.61
N LEU A 20 -20.55 -17.61 3.07
CA LEU A 20 -20.99 -18.09 4.37
C LEU A 20 -20.94 -19.62 4.44
N GLU A 21 -21.45 -20.32 3.42
CA GLU A 21 -21.38 -21.78 3.34
C GLU A 21 -19.91 -22.27 3.34
N THR A 22 -19.03 -21.56 2.62
CA THR A 22 -17.62 -21.93 2.50
C THR A 22 -16.83 -21.68 3.79
N LEU A 23 -17.13 -20.60 4.50
CA LEU A 23 -16.38 -20.14 5.67
C LEU A 23 -16.95 -20.65 6.99
N ASP A 24 -18.19 -21.16 7.00
CA ASP A 24 -18.80 -21.78 8.17
C ASP A 24 -18.16 -23.16 8.44
N PRO A 25 -17.44 -23.35 9.58
CA PRO A 25 -16.85 -24.64 9.91
C PRO A 25 -17.86 -25.78 10.03
N GLU A 26 -19.14 -25.48 10.26
CA GLU A 26 -20.20 -26.48 10.35
C GLU A 26 -20.71 -26.93 8.97
N GLN A 27 -20.54 -26.10 7.92
CA GLN A 27 -21.06 -26.37 6.58
C GLN A 27 -19.96 -26.73 5.57
N ASN A 28 -18.74 -26.26 5.79
CA ASN A 28 -17.65 -26.38 4.81
C ASN A 28 -17.17 -27.82 4.55
N VAL A 29 -17.56 -28.80 5.37
CA VAL A 29 -17.27 -30.24 5.19
C VAL A 29 -18.03 -30.82 3.99
N GLU A 30 -19.19 -30.26 3.65
CA GLU A 30 -20.05 -30.74 2.57
C GLU A 30 -20.42 -29.64 1.57
N PHE A 31 -19.49 -28.72 1.29
CA PHE A 31 -19.68 -27.62 0.35
C PHE A 31 -20.12 -28.13 -1.02
N LEU A 32 -21.24 -27.64 -1.55
CA LEU A 32 -21.77 -28.06 -2.84
C LEU A 32 -21.25 -27.18 -3.98
N ASP A 33 -20.46 -27.76 -4.87
CA ASP A 33 -20.11 -27.09 -6.12
C ASP A 33 -21.25 -27.26 -7.14
N HIS A 34 -21.92 -26.16 -7.50
CA HIS A 34 -23.06 -26.19 -8.43
C HIS A 34 -22.70 -26.49 -9.89
N TYR A 35 -21.43 -26.35 -10.29
CA TYR A 35 -21.01 -26.65 -11.65
C TYR A 35 -20.75 -28.15 -11.82
N LEU A 36 -20.13 -28.77 -10.82
CA LEU A 36 -19.79 -30.19 -10.82
C LEU A 36 -20.86 -31.08 -10.20
N ASP A 37 -21.80 -30.50 -9.44
CA ASP A 37 -22.82 -31.20 -8.66
C ASP A 37 -22.20 -32.22 -7.68
N LEU A 38 -21.09 -31.82 -7.04
CA LEU A 38 -20.32 -32.64 -6.12
C LEU A 38 -20.14 -31.91 -4.78
N ARG A 39 -20.16 -32.68 -3.70
CA ARG A 39 -19.83 -32.22 -2.35
C ARG A 39 -18.33 -32.33 -2.10
N LEU A 40 -17.74 -31.28 -1.57
CA LEU A 40 -16.31 -31.17 -1.28
C LEU A 40 -16.10 -30.86 0.20
N ASP A 41 -15.08 -31.50 0.80
CA ASP A 41 -14.64 -31.22 2.15
C ASP A 41 -13.58 -30.10 2.16
N LEU A 42 -13.97 -28.93 2.67
CA LEU A 42 -13.12 -27.76 2.84
C LEU A 42 -12.69 -27.53 4.30
N SER A 43 -12.98 -28.46 5.22
CA SER A 43 -12.72 -28.30 6.66
C SER A 43 -11.24 -28.10 7.02
N LYS A 44 -10.33 -28.56 6.17
CA LYS A 44 -8.88 -28.44 6.34
C LYS A 44 -8.25 -27.29 5.54
N VAL A 45 -9.07 -26.43 4.93
CA VAL A 45 -8.60 -25.28 4.15
C VAL A 45 -8.42 -24.08 5.09
N LEU A 46 -7.23 -23.47 5.05
CA LEU A 46 -6.99 -22.20 5.74
C LEU A 46 -7.48 -21.05 4.85
N PHE A 47 -8.52 -20.36 5.30
CA PHE A 47 -9.02 -19.15 4.66
C PHE A 47 -8.34 -17.92 5.23
N VAL A 48 -7.73 -17.12 4.35
CA VAL A 48 -7.21 -15.79 4.69
C VAL A 48 -7.93 -14.77 3.82
N CYS A 49 -8.57 -13.79 4.47
CA CYS A 49 -9.34 -12.73 3.82
C CYS A 49 -8.62 -11.39 3.97
N THR A 50 -8.70 -10.54 2.94
CA THR A 50 -8.23 -9.15 3.01
C THR A 50 -9.40 -8.20 2.74
N ALA A 51 -9.40 -7.07 3.42
CA ALA A 51 -10.37 -6.00 3.26
C ALA A 51 -9.69 -4.65 3.55
N ASN A 52 -10.10 -3.58 2.86
CA ASN A 52 -9.63 -2.23 3.18
C ASN A 52 -10.50 -1.59 4.26
N THR A 53 -11.80 -1.89 4.25
CA THR A 53 -12.79 -1.40 5.22
C THR A 53 -13.68 -2.53 5.73
N LEU A 54 -14.12 -2.45 6.98
CA LEU A 54 -15.04 -3.45 7.55
C LEU A 54 -16.51 -3.11 7.30
N ASP A 55 -16.84 -1.84 7.06
CA ASP A 55 -18.22 -1.34 7.00
C ASP A 55 -19.05 -1.94 5.86
N SER A 56 -18.39 -2.38 4.79
CA SER A 56 -19.04 -3.02 3.64
C SER A 56 -19.12 -4.54 3.74
N ILE A 57 -18.54 -5.14 4.79
CA ILE A 57 -18.56 -6.60 4.98
C ILE A 57 -19.86 -6.98 5.70
N PRO A 58 -20.63 -7.95 5.20
CA PRO A 58 -21.82 -8.44 5.89
C PRO A 58 -21.50 -8.91 7.31
N GLY A 59 -22.29 -8.47 8.30
CA GLY A 59 -22.13 -8.84 9.71
C GLY A 59 -21.98 -10.36 9.95
N PRO A 60 -22.81 -11.22 9.34
CA PRO A 60 -22.68 -12.67 9.50
C PRO A 60 -21.34 -13.26 9.06
N LEU A 61 -20.67 -12.65 8.06
CA LEU A 61 -19.33 -13.05 7.64
C LEU A 61 -18.29 -12.55 8.64
N LEU A 62 -18.43 -11.31 9.10
CA LEU A 62 -17.50 -10.68 10.03
C LEU A 62 -17.46 -11.41 11.40
N ASP A 63 -18.62 -11.85 11.90
CA ASP A 63 -18.73 -12.57 13.18
C ASP A 63 -18.01 -13.94 13.16
N ARG A 64 -17.72 -14.47 11.97
CA ARG A 64 -17.04 -15.74 11.74
C ARG A 64 -15.56 -15.58 11.40
N MET A 65 -15.04 -14.36 11.44
CA MET A 65 -13.66 -14.02 11.08
C MET A 65 -12.90 -13.46 12.28
N GLU A 66 -11.62 -13.80 12.38
CA GLU A 66 -10.70 -13.10 13.27
C GLU A 66 -10.14 -11.85 12.56
N VAL A 67 -10.39 -10.67 13.10
CA VAL A 67 -9.99 -9.40 12.50
C VAL A 67 -8.60 -8.98 12.98
N ILE A 68 -7.61 -9.06 12.08
CA ILE A 68 -6.26 -8.55 12.31
C ILE A 68 -6.13 -7.19 11.60
N ARG A 69 -6.02 -6.10 12.36
CA ARG A 69 -5.84 -4.75 11.82
C ARG A 69 -4.38 -4.48 11.50
N LEU A 70 -4.09 -4.15 10.25
CA LEU A 70 -2.76 -3.74 9.80
C LEU A 70 -2.70 -2.23 9.68
N SER A 71 -1.82 -1.59 10.45
CA SER A 71 -1.56 -0.16 10.35
C SER A 71 -0.65 0.16 9.16
N GLY A 72 -0.67 1.43 8.72
CA GLY A 72 0.32 1.95 7.79
C GLY A 72 1.74 1.94 8.38
N TYR A 73 2.71 2.23 7.51
CA TYR A 73 4.12 2.24 7.86
C TYR A 73 4.63 3.65 8.14
N ILE A 74 5.47 3.80 9.16
CA ILE A 74 6.24 5.04 9.37
C ILE A 74 7.40 5.14 8.36
N THR A 75 7.98 6.34 8.22
CA THR A 75 9.08 6.59 7.25
C THR A 75 10.25 5.60 7.41
N GLU A 76 10.66 5.29 8.63
CA GLU A 76 11.76 4.34 8.88
C GLU A 76 11.41 2.91 8.44
N GLU A 77 10.18 2.47 8.68
CA GLU A 77 9.70 1.15 8.24
C GLU A 77 9.66 1.08 6.72
N LYS A 78 9.15 2.13 6.06
CA LYS A 78 9.18 2.22 4.59
C LYS A 78 10.59 2.22 4.03
N LEU A 79 11.53 2.89 4.68
CA LEU A 79 12.94 2.88 4.29
C LEU A 79 13.51 1.46 4.37
N ALA A 80 13.23 0.74 5.46
CA ALA A 80 13.65 -0.65 5.63
C ALA A 80 13.02 -1.58 4.57
N ILE A 81 11.71 -1.45 4.32
CA ILE A 81 10.98 -2.21 3.30
C ILE A 81 11.54 -1.92 1.91
N ALA A 82 11.81 -0.65 1.60
CA ALA A 82 12.38 -0.24 0.32
C ALA A 82 13.76 -0.87 0.09
N LYS A 83 14.64 -0.83 1.09
CA LYS A 83 16.00 -1.39 1.00
C LYS A 83 16.00 -2.91 0.89
N ARG A 84 15.19 -3.59 1.71
CA ARG A 84 15.17 -5.06 1.81
C ARG A 84 14.40 -5.73 0.68
N HIS A 85 13.31 -5.13 0.22
CA HIS A 85 12.37 -5.78 -0.68
C HIS A 85 12.15 -5.01 -1.99
N LEU A 86 11.71 -3.74 -1.92
CA LEU A 86 11.24 -3.04 -3.13
C LEU A 86 12.37 -2.76 -4.11
N TRP A 87 13.51 -2.22 -3.64
CA TRP A 87 14.63 -1.88 -4.50
C TRP A 87 15.25 -3.11 -5.18
N PRO A 88 15.59 -4.20 -4.46
CA PRO A 88 16.04 -5.44 -5.10
C PRO A 88 15.02 -6.00 -6.10
N LYS A 89 13.73 -5.97 -5.77
CA LYS A 89 12.65 -6.45 -6.65
C LYS A 89 12.57 -5.64 -7.95
N GLN A 90 12.70 -4.33 -7.89
CA GLN A 90 12.71 -3.47 -9.09
C GLN A 90 13.95 -3.69 -9.95
N LEU A 91 15.12 -3.85 -9.35
CA LEU A 91 16.35 -4.17 -10.08
C LEU A 91 16.25 -5.53 -10.79
N ALA A 92 15.76 -6.56 -10.09
CA ALA A 92 15.57 -7.89 -10.65
C ALA A 92 14.59 -7.88 -11.82
N LYS A 93 13.46 -7.17 -11.68
CA LYS A 93 12.46 -7.00 -12.75
C LYS A 93 13.04 -6.30 -13.99
N ALA A 94 14.00 -5.40 -13.81
CA ALA A 94 14.67 -4.69 -14.89
C ALA A 94 15.93 -5.40 -15.43
N GLY A 95 16.34 -6.52 -14.82
CA GLY A 95 17.57 -7.23 -15.20
C GLY A 95 18.87 -6.49 -14.88
N VAL A 96 18.86 -5.55 -13.92
CA VAL A 96 20.02 -4.72 -13.59
C VAL A 96 20.75 -5.27 -12.37
N ALA A 97 22.07 -5.46 -12.49
CA ALA A 97 22.91 -5.87 -11.37
C ALA A 97 23.00 -4.76 -10.31
N LYS A 98 22.98 -5.14 -9.02
CA LYS A 98 23.13 -4.20 -7.88
C LYS A 98 24.43 -3.39 -7.92
N SER A 99 25.47 -3.88 -8.59
CA SER A 99 26.74 -3.17 -8.78
C SER A 99 26.66 -2.02 -9.78
N LYS A 100 25.71 -2.07 -10.72
CA LYS A 100 25.54 -1.05 -11.78
C LYS A 100 24.60 0.06 -11.38
N LEU A 101 23.64 -0.21 -10.50
CA LEU A 101 22.64 0.77 -10.07
C LEU A 101 22.40 0.69 -8.56
N SER A 102 22.67 1.80 -7.87
CA SER A 102 22.43 1.96 -6.44
C SER A 102 21.69 3.25 -6.14
N ILE A 103 21.02 3.30 -4.98
CA ILE A 103 20.33 4.49 -4.46
C ILE A 103 20.79 4.74 -3.03
N SER A 104 21.02 6.00 -2.66
CA SER A 104 21.39 6.35 -1.28
C SER A 104 20.17 6.31 -0.35
N ASP A 105 20.41 6.01 0.93
CA ASP A 105 19.37 6.09 1.97
C ASP A 105 18.71 7.47 2.05
N THR A 106 19.50 8.54 1.85
CA THR A 106 18.98 9.92 1.79
C THR A 106 18.06 10.14 0.61
N ALA A 107 18.35 9.54 -0.55
CA ALA A 107 17.49 9.62 -1.71
C ALA A 107 16.20 8.80 -1.49
N LEU A 108 16.30 7.60 -0.90
CA LEU A 108 15.11 6.82 -0.53
C LEU A 108 14.19 7.57 0.43
N ARG A 109 14.73 8.18 1.48
CA ARG A 109 13.96 9.00 2.42
C ARG A 109 13.27 10.17 1.69
N ALA A 110 14.00 10.87 0.82
CA ALA A 110 13.44 11.95 0.02
C ALA A 110 12.33 11.48 -0.95
N VAL A 111 12.42 10.27 -1.51
CA VAL A 111 11.34 9.67 -2.31
C VAL A 111 10.11 9.42 -1.46
N ILE A 112 10.28 8.85 -0.26
CA ILE A 112 9.18 8.55 0.66
C ILE A 112 8.43 9.83 1.05
N GLU A 113 9.16 10.85 1.48
CA GLU A 113 8.57 12.09 2.03
C GLU A 113 8.03 13.04 0.96
N GLY A 114 8.70 13.13 -0.20
CA GLY A 114 8.39 14.10 -1.25
C GLY A 114 7.55 13.54 -2.40
N TYR A 115 7.51 12.22 -2.58
CA TYR A 115 6.86 11.60 -3.75
C TYR A 115 5.93 10.44 -3.40
N ALA A 116 5.90 9.94 -2.16
CA ALA A 116 5.11 8.75 -1.80
C ALA A 116 4.50 8.81 -0.38
N ARG A 117 3.79 9.90 -0.06
CA ARG A 117 3.00 10.04 1.17
C ARG A 117 1.68 9.25 1.07
N GLU A 118 1.73 8.00 1.46
CA GLU A 118 0.56 7.11 1.63
C GLU A 118 0.74 6.28 2.92
N ALA A 119 -0.23 5.45 3.33
CA ALA A 119 -0.03 4.53 4.46
C ALA A 119 0.88 3.35 4.10
N GLY A 120 0.68 2.77 2.91
CA GLY A 120 1.44 1.64 2.38
C GLY A 120 2.71 2.03 1.60
N VAL A 121 3.11 1.16 0.67
CA VAL A 121 4.31 1.33 -0.16
C VAL A 121 4.07 1.19 -1.67
N ARG A 122 2.81 1.23 -2.11
CA ARG A 122 2.42 1.01 -3.52
C ARG A 122 2.94 2.14 -4.43
N HIS A 123 2.70 3.38 -4.05
CA HIS A 123 3.23 4.56 -4.72
C HIS A 123 4.75 4.62 -4.61
N LEU A 124 5.33 4.26 -3.45
CA LEU A 124 6.78 4.16 -3.27
C LEU A 124 7.40 3.19 -4.29
N GLU A 125 6.85 1.98 -4.42
CA GLU A 125 7.30 0.98 -5.40
C GLU A 125 7.19 1.52 -6.84
N LYS A 126 6.11 2.22 -7.18
CA LYS A 126 5.95 2.86 -8.49
C LYS A 126 7.04 3.89 -8.78
N GLN A 127 7.38 4.75 -7.81
CA GLN A 127 8.42 5.77 -7.98
C GLN A 127 9.81 5.14 -8.10
N LEU A 128 10.14 4.12 -7.28
CA LEU A 128 11.38 3.36 -7.43
C LEU A 128 11.48 2.70 -8.81
N GLY A 129 10.38 2.14 -9.32
CA GLY A 129 10.34 1.59 -10.67
C GLY A 129 10.59 2.64 -11.78
N LYS A 130 10.12 3.88 -11.60
CA LYS A 130 10.43 4.98 -12.53
C LYS A 130 11.91 5.35 -12.51
N LEU A 131 12.52 5.42 -11.31
CA LEU A 131 13.95 5.66 -11.15
C LEU A 131 14.78 4.60 -11.86
N VAL A 132 14.46 3.32 -11.64
CA VAL A 132 15.16 2.21 -12.30
C VAL A 132 15.01 2.29 -13.82
N ARG A 133 13.81 2.51 -14.36
CA ARG A 133 13.62 2.64 -15.82
C ARG A 133 14.43 3.78 -16.43
N LYS A 134 14.47 4.96 -15.79
CA LYS A 134 15.29 6.08 -16.27
C LYS A 134 16.79 5.78 -16.21
N ALA A 135 17.24 5.08 -15.17
CA ALA A 135 18.63 4.66 -15.06
C ALA A 135 18.99 3.61 -16.11
N VAL A 136 18.09 2.66 -16.43
CA VAL A 136 18.29 1.65 -17.48
C VAL A 136 18.51 2.31 -18.84
N VAL A 137 17.72 3.32 -19.20
CA VAL A 137 17.91 4.06 -20.47
C VAL A 137 19.32 4.64 -20.54
N LYS A 138 19.82 5.25 -19.46
CA LYS A 138 21.20 5.75 -19.40
C LYS A 138 22.26 4.66 -19.49
N LEU A 139 22.00 3.49 -18.91
CA LEU A 139 22.90 2.33 -18.99
C LEU A 139 22.92 1.73 -20.41
N LEU A 140 21.86 1.86 -21.20
CA LEU A 140 21.88 1.43 -22.60
C LEU A 140 22.82 2.29 -23.45
N ASP A 141 22.83 3.61 -23.20
CA ASP A 141 23.73 4.54 -23.89
C ASP A 141 25.19 4.40 -23.41
N ALA A 142 25.38 4.02 -22.13
CA ALA A 142 26.69 3.82 -21.52
C ALA A 142 26.74 2.53 -20.67
N PRO A 143 26.91 1.34 -21.28
CA PRO A 143 26.82 0.04 -20.60
C PRO A 143 27.83 -0.16 -19.46
N ASP A 144 28.99 0.47 -19.56
CA ASP A 144 30.05 0.34 -18.57
C ASP A 144 29.86 1.24 -17.34
N SER A 145 28.97 2.22 -17.43
CA SER A 145 28.74 3.17 -16.34
C SER A 145 28.14 2.51 -15.09
N VAL A 146 28.43 3.10 -13.94
CA VAL A 146 27.81 2.77 -12.64
C VAL A 146 27.02 3.99 -12.19
N ILE A 147 25.72 3.82 -11.96
CA ILE A 147 24.81 4.88 -11.58
C ILE A 147 24.52 4.80 -10.08
N LYS A 148 24.74 5.90 -9.37
CA LYS A 148 24.36 6.07 -7.98
C LYS A 148 23.37 7.22 -7.87
N ILE A 149 22.14 6.91 -7.53
CA ILE A 149 21.05 7.88 -7.39
C ILE A 149 21.15 8.54 -6.00
N GLY A 150 21.39 9.84 -6.00
CA GLY A 150 21.31 10.70 -4.81
C GLY A 150 20.06 11.60 -4.81
N PRO A 151 19.85 12.40 -3.75
CA PRO A 151 18.69 13.29 -3.63
C PRO A 151 18.57 14.31 -4.78
N LYS A 152 19.71 14.79 -5.30
CA LYS A 152 19.75 15.78 -6.38
C LYS A 152 19.29 15.22 -7.73
N ASP A 153 19.40 13.91 -7.93
CA ASP A 153 19.01 13.24 -9.18
C ASP A 153 17.51 12.95 -9.24
N LEU A 154 16.82 13.06 -8.10
CA LEU A 154 15.40 12.72 -7.98
C LEU A 154 14.54 13.64 -8.84
N GLU A 155 14.80 14.95 -8.85
CA GLU A 155 13.97 15.90 -9.60
C GLU A 155 14.07 15.69 -11.11
N ALA A 156 15.28 15.47 -11.64
CA ALA A 156 15.49 15.13 -13.04
C ALA A 156 14.78 13.82 -13.43
N SER A 157 14.57 12.91 -12.46
CA SER A 157 14.00 11.59 -12.70
C SER A 157 12.49 11.53 -12.48
N LEU A 158 11.99 12.18 -11.44
CA LEU A 158 10.60 12.09 -10.97
C LEU A 158 9.81 13.38 -11.19
N GLY A 159 10.46 14.47 -11.58
CA GLY A 159 9.89 15.83 -11.61
C GLY A 159 9.99 16.50 -10.24
N MET A 160 9.38 17.67 -10.09
CA MET A 160 9.33 18.37 -8.80
C MET A 160 8.63 17.50 -7.73
N PRO A 161 9.06 17.59 -6.46
CA PRO A 161 8.37 16.92 -5.35
C PRO A 161 6.88 17.28 -5.32
N VAL A 162 6.03 16.25 -5.28
CA VAL A 162 4.57 16.40 -5.25
C VAL A 162 4.12 16.88 -3.88
N PHE A 163 4.74 16.35 -2.84
CA PHE A 163 4.45 16.70 -1.45
C PHE A 163 5.53 17.64 -0.95
N ARG A 164 5.11 18.81 -0.47
CA ARG A 164 5.97 19.74 0.25
C ARG A 164 5.78 19.50 1.75
N SER A 165 6.81 19.79 2.53
CA SER A 165 6.59 19.94 3.98
C SER A 165 5.57 21.05 4.16
N GLU A 166 4.44 20.75 4.79
CA GLU A 166 3.53 21.79 5.25
C GLU A 166 4.31 22.70 6.19
N GLN A 167 4.14 24.00 6.01
CA GLN A 167 4.59 24.94 7.03
C GLN A 167 3.70 24.73 8.25
N VAL A 168 4.32 24.52 9.41
CA VAL A 168 3.60 24.52 10.67
C VAL A 168 3.06 25.94 10.85
N LEU A 169 1.75 26.11 10.70
CA LEU A 169 1.09 27.38 10.96
C LEU A 169 1.18 27.67 12.46
N SER A 170 1.75 28.82 12.79
CA SER A 170 1.97 29.25 14.17
C SER A 170 1.54 30.70 14.33
N GLY A 171 0.78 31.00 15.38
CA GLY A 171 0.32 32.35 15.69
C GLY A 171 -0.81 32.35 16.71
N THR A 172 -1.16 33.54 17.19
CA THR A 172 -2.32 33.72 18.07
C THR A 172 -3.58 33.26 17.34
N GLY A 173 -4.34 32.34 17.95
CA GLY A 173 -5.54 31.77 17.34
C GLY A 173 -5.29 30.52 16.50
N VAL A 174 -4.06 30.00 16.41
CA VAL A 174 -3.75 28.75 15.69
C VAL A 174 -3.28 27.68 16.67
N ILE A 175 -3.88 26.49 16.64
CA ILE A 175 -3.42 25.30 17.36
C ILE A 175 -3.23 24.11 16.40
N THR A 176 -2.35 23.17 16.75
CA THR A 176 -2.17 21.92 15.99
C THR A 176 -3.00 20.81 16.61
N GLY A 177 -4.01 20.33 15.89
CA GLY A 177 -4.79 19.13 16.24
C GLY A 177 -4.21 17.87 15.60
N LEU A 178 -4.46 16.72 16.22
CA LEU A 178 -4.20 15.40 15.63
C LEU A 178 -5.52 14.83 15.11
N ALA A 179 -5.53 14.39 13.85
CA ALA A 179 -6.67 13.76 13.22
C ALA A 179 -6.32 12.34 12.79
N TRP A 180 -7.28 11.43 12.94
CA TRP A 180 -7.20 10.10 12.33
C TRP A 180 -7.87 10.15 10.95
N THR A 181 -7.10 9.85 9.91
CA THR A 181 -7.60 9.80 8.53
C THR A 181 -7.53 8.36 8.02
N SER A 182 -8.20 8.08 6.91
CA SER A 182 -8.07 6.80 6.19
C SER A 182 -6.64 6.51 5.72
N MET A 183 -5.78 7.52 5.65
CA MET A 183 -4.37 7.42 5.28
C MET A 183 -3.42 7.35 6.49
N GLY A 184 -3.96 7.33 7.71
CA GLY A 184 -3.22 7.34 8.98
C GLY A 184 -3.41 8.63 9.78
N GLY A 185 -2.58 8.82 10.82
CA GLY A 185 -2.57 10.04 11.62
C GLY A 185 -2.06 11.24 10.82
N ALA A 186 -2.76 12.37 10.92
CA ALA A 186 -2.38 13.64 10.31
C ALA A 186 -2.43 14.77 11.36
N THR A 187 -1.60 15.80 11.18
CA THR A 187 -1.68 17.05 11.94
C THR A 187 -2.53 18.04 11.16
N LEU A 188 -3.53 18.65 11.81
CA LEU A 188 -4.38 19.67 11.21
C LEU A 188 -4.25 20.99 11.98
N PRO A 189 -3.95 22.12 11.32
CA PRO A 189 -4.03 23.42 11.94
C PRO A 189 -5.51 23.81 12.14
N ILE A 190 -5.87 24.19 13.36
CA ILE A 190 -7.18 24.75 13.71
C ILE A 190 -6.99 26.23 13.98
N GLU A 191 -7.68 27.07 13.21
CA GLU A 191 -7.58 28.52 13.28
C GLU A 191 -8.85 29.15 13.89
N ALA A 192 -8.66 30.18 14.70
CA ALA A 192 -9.71 30.97 15.32
C ALA A 192 -9.37 32.46 15.22
N THR A 193 -10.27 33.22 14.62
CA THR A 193 -10.14 34.68 14.47
C THR A 193 -11.24 35.37 15.26
N ARG A 194 -10.88 36.44 15.99
CA ARG A 194 -11.87 37.31 16.63
C ARG A 194 -12.45 38.25 15.58
N ILE A 195 -13.75 38.13 15.31
CA ILE A 195 -14.49 39.08 14.47
C ILE A 195 -14.79 40.33 15.32
N GLN A 196 -14.52 41.52 14.80
CA GLN A 196 -14.83 42.83 15.40
C GLN A 196 -16.07 43.44 14.77
#